data_AF-A0A0M9UCI5-F1
#
_entry.id   AF-A0A0M9UCI5-F1
#
_cell.length_a   1.000
_cell.length_b   1.000
_cell.length_c   1.000
_cell.angle_alpha   90.00
_cell.angle_beta   90.00
_cell.angle_gamma   90.00
#
_symmetry.space_group_name_H-M   'P 1'
#
loop_
_entity.id
_entity.type
_entity.pdbx_description
1 polymer ?
#
loop_
_entity_poly.entity_id
_entity_poly.type
_entity_poly.pdbx_seq_one_letter_code
_entity_poly.pdbx_strand_id
1 'polypeptide(L)'
;MVHRLQERFSPGYGFTAIIIAWLARLHPLAIVLVAYLFGGLLVGAAEIQPAGIAQMLQGVILFVVVGGDMLLRYTIRIEQE
;
A
#
# COMPACT_ATOMS: atom_id res chain seq x y z
N MET A 1 -1.92 21.10 29.20
CA MET A 1 -1.62 21.00 27.75
C MET A 1 -1.13 19.60 27.47
N VAL A 2 -1.90 18.80 26.73
CA VAL A 2 -1.48 17.44 26.41
C VAL A 2 -0.52 17.51 25.24
N HIS A 3 0.76 17.21 25.47
CA HIS A 3 1.76 16.98 24.42
C HIS A 3 1.49 15.62 23.76
N ARG A 4 0.28 15.42 23.22
CA ARG A 4 0.05 14.27 22.36
C ARG A 4 0.81 14.56 21.08
N LEU A 5 1.73 13.67 20.70
CA LEU A 5 2.19 13.56 19.31
C LEU A 5 0.95 13.75 18.44
N GLN A 6 0.93 14.81 17.62
CA GLN A 6 -0.19 15.09 16.73
C GLN A 6 -0.56 13.77 16.05
N GLU A 7 -1.72 13.22 16.39
CA GLU A 7 -2.28 11.99 15.80
C GLU A 7 -2.44 12.12 14.27
N ARG A 8 -2.19 13.33 13.76
CA ARG A 8 -2.25 13.76 12.36
C ARG A 8 -0.89 14.03 11.73
N PHE A 9 0.23 13.55 12.28
CA PHE A 9 1.55 13.69 11.61
C PHE A 9 1.54 13.03 10.23
N SER A 10 0.68 12.01 10.04
CA SER A 10 0.47 11.31 8.77
C SER A 10 -1.01 10.94 8.63
N PRO A 11 -1.86 11.82 8.06
CA PRO A 11 -3.28 11.54 7.87
C PRO A 11 -3.47 10.54 6.73
N GLY A 12 -3.33 9.24 7.02
CA GLY A 12 -3.59 8.15 6.08
C GLY A 12 -2.38 7.69 5.25
N TYR A 13 -1.26 8.44 5.21
CA TYR A 13 -0.08 8.03 4.43
C TYR A 13 0.60 6.78 5.00
N GLY A 14 0.34 6.38 6.25
CA GLY A 14 0.82 5.12 6.81
C GLY A 14 0.30 3.89 6.06
N PHE A 15 -0.99 3.88 5.68
CA PHE A 15 -1.58 2.79 4.89
C PHE A 15 -0.96 2.71 3.49
N THR A 16 -0.79 3.86 2.84
CA THR A 16 -0.10 3.96 1.55
C THR A 16 1.35 3.47 1.64
N ALA A 17 2.06 3.84 2.71
CA ALA A 17 3.45 3.46 2.91
C ALA A 17 3.63 1.94 3.07
N ILE A 18 2.68 1.25 3.72
CA ILE A 18 2.69 -0.21 3.82
C ILE A 18 2.60 -0.85 2.43
N ILE A 19 1.69 -0.37 1.57
CA ILE A 19 1.53 -0.86 0.19
C ILE A 19 2.83 -0.69 -0.60
N ILE A 20 3.40 0.51 -0.56
CA ILE A 20 4.65 0.86 -1.27
C ILE A 20 5.80 -0.02 -0.80
N ALA A 21 5.99 -0.19 0.51
CA ALA A 21 7.06 -0.99 1.08
C ALA A 21 6.97 -2.46 0.65
N TRP A 22 5.75 -2.98 0.59
CA TRP A 22 5.47 -4.34 0.15
C TRP A 22 5.71 -4.52 -1.35
N LEU A 23 5.20 -3.61 -2.18
CA LEU A 23 5.45 -3.59 -3.63
C LEU A 23 6.95 -3.54 -3.95
N ALA A 24 7.71 -2.78 -3.17
CA ALA A 24 9.15 -2.66 -3.32
C ALA A 24 9.94 -3.84 -2.72
N ARG A 25 9.29 -4.86 -2.15
CA ARG A 25 9.92 -6.00 -1.46
C ARG A 25 10.95 -5.56 -0.39
N LEU A 26 10.67 -4.46 0.31
CA LEU A 26 11.56 -3.82 1.29
C LEU A 26 12.93 -3.37 0.73
N HIS A 27 13.10 -3.29 -0.59
CA HIS A 27 14.35 -2.85 -1.21
C HIS A 27 14.45 -1.31 -1.20
N PRO A 28 15.46 -0.71 -0.53
CA PRO A 28 15.47 0.73 -0.25
C PRO A 28 15.50 1.60 -1.50
N LEU A 29 16.19 1.18 -2.56
CA LEU A 29 16.22 1.89 -3.83
C LEU A 29 14.90 1.74 -4.63
N ALA A 30 14.25 0.58 -4.52
CA ALA A 30 13.01 0.33 -5.25
C ALA A 30 11.84 1.09 -4.63
N ILE A 31 11.87 1.30 -3.31
CA ILE A 31 10.86 2.09 -2.58
C ILE A 31 10.72 3.49 -3.19
N VAL A 32 11.81 4.15 -3.57
CA VAL A 32 11.77 5.51 -4.13
C VAL A 32 10.99 5.53 -5.45
N LEU A 33 11.29 4.61 -6.35
CA LEU A 33 10.62 4.51 -7.65
C LEU A 33 9.14 4.17 -7.49
N VAL A 34 8.84 3.17 -6.65
CA VAL A 34 7.45 2.74 -6.39
C VAL A 34 6.65 3.87 -5.74
N ALA A 35 7.22 4.57 -4.75
CA ALA A 35 6.57 5.69 -4.09
C ALA A 35 6.24 6.83 -5.06
N TYR A 36 7.15 7.13 -5.99
CA TYR A 36 6.93 8.16 -7.01
C TYR A 36 5.77 7.79 -7.94
N LEU A 37 5.77 6.58 -8.48
CA LEU A 37 4.70 6.09 -9.35
C LEU A 37 3.35 6.00 -8.62
N PHE A 38 3.36 5.52 -7.37
CA PHE A 38 2.17 5.40 -6.55
C PHE A 38 1.61 6.78 -6.16
N GLY A 39 2.48 7.76 -5.91
CA GLY A 39 2.08 9.16 -5.70
C GLY A 39 1.35 9.74 -6.91
N GLY A 40 1.86 9.49 -8.12
CA GLY A 40 1.18 9.87 -9.37
C GLY A 40 -0.20 9.23 -9.51
N LEU A 41 -0.33 7.95 -9.15
CA LEU A 41 -1.62 7.25 -9.13
C LEU A 41 -2.62 7.89 -8.15
N LEU A 42 -2.16 8.28 -6.95
CA LEU A 42 -3.00 8.94 -5.95
C LEU A 42 -3.52 10.29 -6.43
N VAL A 43 -2.65 11.10 -7.03
CA VAL A 43 -3.02 12.41 -7.60
C VAL A 43 -4.01 12.20 -8.75
N GLY A 44 -3.71 11.28 -9.67
CA GLY A 44 -4.63 10.96 -10.77
C GLY A 44 -6.00 10.45 -10.29
N ALA A 45 -6.03 9.61 -9.25
CA ALA A 45 -7.27 9.12 -8.66
C ALA A 45 -8.08 10.23 -7.95
N ALA A 46 -7.41 11.23 -7.37
CA ALA A 46 -8.06 12.39 -6.75
C ALA A 46 -8.65 13.35 -7.80
N GLU A 47 -8.00 13.51 -8.95
CA GLU A 47 -8.48 14.35 -10.05
C GLU A 47 -9.73 13.76 -10.75
N ILE A 48 -9.88 12.43 -10.77
CA ILE A 48 -10.99 11.77 -11.48
C ILE A 48 -12.34 12.01 -10.78
N GLN A 49 -12.42 12.01 -9.45
CA GLN A 49 -13.67 12.33 -8.72
C GLN A 49 -13.44 12.70 -7.24
N PRO A 50 -14.29 13.58 -6.64
CA PRO A 50 -13.99 14.26 -5.38
C PRO A 50 -14.12 13.44 -4.09
N ALA A 51 -14.55 12.17 -4.09
CA ALA A 51 -14.67 11.43 -2.83
C ALA A 51 -14.51 9.91 -2.94
N GLY A 52 -13.71 9.34 -2.04
CA GLY A 52 -13.68 7.90 -1.70
C GLY A 52 -12.99 6.95 -2.68
N ILE A 53 -12.95 7.27 -3.98
CA ILE A 53 -12.37 6.39 -5.02
C ILE A 53 -10.87 6.15 -4.78
N ALA A 54 -10.12 7.18 -4.41
CA ALA A 54 -8.69 7.04 -4.12
C ALA A 54 -8.41 6.09 -2.94
N GLN A 55 -9.26 6.10 -1.91
CA GLN A 55 -9.13 5.20 -0.75
C GLN A 55 -9.57 3.77 -1.09
N MET A 56 -10.65 3.61 -1.84
CA MET A 56 -11.09 2.31 -2.35
C MET A 56 -10.00 1.68 -3.23
N LEU A 57 -9.41 2.46 -4.14
CA LEU A 57 -8.35 2.00 -5.02
C LEU A 57 -7.11 1.55 -4.24
N GLN A 58 -6.70 2.32 -3.22
CA GLN A 58 -5.62 1.91 -2.31
C GLN A 58 -5.93 0.56 -1.64
N GLY A 59 -7.15 0.36 -1.14
CA GLY A 59 -7.57 -0.89 -0.52
C GLY A 59 -7.57 -2.08 -1.48
N VAL A 60 -8.07 -1.90 -2.70
CA VAL A 60 -8.07 -2.93 -3.74
C VAL A 60 -6.65 -3.30 -4.13
N ILE A 61 -5.76 -2.31 -4.31
CA ILE A 61 -4.36 -2.58 -4.64
C ILE A 61 -3.68 -3.35 -3.52
N LEU A 62 -3.87 -2.94 -2.26
CA LEU A 62 -3.35 -3.67 -1.11
C LEU A 62 -3.85 -5.12 -1.11
N PHE A 63 -5.15 -5.33 -1.30
CA PHE A 63 -5.75 -6.66 -1.31
C PHE A 63 -5.17 -7.56 -2.41
N VAL A 64 -5.02 -7.04 -3.63
CA VAL A 64 -4.46 -7.79 -4.76
C VAL A 64 -2.98 -8.09 -4.56
N VAL A 65 -2.19 -7.11 -4.09
CA VAL A 65 -0.76 -7.26 -3.87
C VAL A 65 -0.48 -8.24 -2.73
N VAL A 66 -1.15 -8.06 -1.59
CA VAL A 66 -0.99 -8.94 -0.42
C VAL A 66 -1.54 -10.32 -0.70
N GLY A 67 -2.75 -10.40 -1.26
CA GLY A 67 -3.38 -11.66 -1.65
C GLY A 67 -2.55 -12.43 -2.66
N GLY A 68 -2.07 -11.77 -3.72
CA GLY A 68 -1.25 -12.38 -4.78
C GLY A 68 0.09 -12.90 -4.27
N ASP A 69 0.81 -12.13 -3.45
CA ASP A 69 2.06 -12.61 -2.83
C ASP A 69 1.80 -13.77 -1.86
N MET A 70 0.71 -13.71 -1.08
CA MET A 70 0.33 -14.80 -0.16
C MET A 70 -0.01 -16.07 -0.94
N LEU A 71 -0.77 -15.97 -2.03
CA LEU A 71 -1.08 -17.07 -2.96
C LEU A 71 0.19 -17.67 -3.59
N LEU A 72 1.13 -16.83 -4.03
CA LEU A 72 2.37 -17.28 -4.66
C LEU A 72 3.36 -17.91 -3.67
N ARG A 73 3.36 -17.47 -2.42
CA ARG A 73 4.20 -18.04 -1.35
C ARG A 73 3.60 -19.28 -0.71
N TYR A 74 2.31 -19.52 -0.89
CA TYR A 74 1.65 -20.72 -0.42
C TYR A 74 2.05 -21.90 -1.32
N THR A 75 3.24 -22.45 -1.08
CA THR A 75 3.60 -23.75 -1.65
C THR A 75 2.62 -24.75 -1.05
N ILE A 76 1.73 -25.30 -1.86
CA ILE A 76 0.84 -26.39 -1.43
C ILE A 76 1.76 -27.60 -1.23
N ARG A 77 2.27 -27.77 0.00
CA ARG A 77 3.01 -28.96 0.39
C ARG A 77 1.95 -30.03 0.66
N ILE A 78 1.56 -30.74 -0.38
CA ILE A 78 0.78 -31.97 -0.24
C ILE A 78 1.74 -32.96 0.41
N GLU A 79 1.70 -33.04 1.74
CA GLU A 79 2.33 -34.09 2.51
C GLU A 79 1.59 -35.38 2.12
N GLN A 80 2.15 -36.11 1.15
CA GLN A 80 1.71 -37.47 0.85
C GLN A 80 2.33 -38.36 1.93
N GLU A 81 1.52 -38.76 2.91
CA GLU A 81 1.76 -39.92 3.77
C GLU A 81 1.27 -41.20 3.09
#